data_AF-A0A344LMS1-F1
#
_entry.id   AF-A0A344LMS1-F1
#
_cell.length_a   1.000
_cell.length_b   1.000
_cell.length_c   1.000
_cell.angle_alpha   90.00
_cell.angle_beta   90.00
_cell.angle_gamma   90.00
#
_symmetry.space_group_name_H-M   'P 1'
#
loop_
_entity.id
_entity.type
_entity.pdbx_description
1 polymer ?
#
loop_
_entity_poly.entity_id
_entity_poly.type
_entity_poly.pdbx_seq_one_letter_code
_entity_poly.pdbx_strand_id
1 'polypeptide(L)'
;MEDYQKMRINDIEYFIIDSIQDFRAEDSFIHRSNKLAQFDGNGESKKHVGTYKGELGQKLSNFFEYSNWGLEHFDSKKKRKTIESAIERGAVIQNNTCFFSKSNLLKYLDDAKAEYYSQEQIYHNDISAFYDERYNEVQNLDTEYIYFSIYDASDNISQKQNRGYMRSDDKIWKIWRELILPKISYLSILKLFPVSPTEENNKPIFYFRILLDYQFRTFVHPSSLLLIEEDLPVVEEIEEIKKSYRIGQERYRRAVIEYMPQCPFSKLTDERILIASHIKPYSVCIREKREDQALDYLNGLSLSPTYDRLFDQGYITFSDSGELICGTQLSAYTWDKLNINPAAKNKMRIFPENREYYLDYHRKHVFLDEITDLI
;
A
#
# COMPACT_ATOMS: atom_id res chain seq x y z
N MET A 1 -21.10 -7.46 13.35
CA MET A 1 -20.23 -7.65 12.17
C MET A 1 -20.69 -6.81 10.96
N GLU A 2 -21.82 -6.10 11.04
CA GLU A 2 -22.31 -5.24 9.94
C GLU A 2 -21.41 -4.02 9.66
N ASP A 3 -20.57 -3.61 10.62
CA ASP A 3 -19.68 -2.44 10.48
C ASP A 3 -18.28 -2.77 9.92
N TYR A 4 -17.95 -4.04 9.69
CA TYR A 4 -16.64 -4.39 9.13
C TYR A 4 -16.59 -4.08 7.63
N GLN A 5 -15.46 -3.54 7.19
CA GLN A 5 -15.17 -3.46 5.76
C GLN A 5 -15.22 -4.85 5.15
N LYS A 6 -15.77 -4.94 3.94
CA LYS A 6 -15.80 -6.16 3.16
C LYS A 6 -14.74 -6.10 2.08
N MET A 7 -14.23 -7.28 1.74
CA MET A 7 -13.34 -7.49 0.63
C MET A 7 -13.76 -8.73 -0.14
N ARG A 8 -13.74 -8.67 -1.47
CA ARG A 8 -14.00 -9.81 -2.34
C ARG A 8 -12.69 -10.43 -2.80
N ILE A 9 -12.56 -11.74 -2.63
CA ILE A 9 -11.44 -12.54 -3.12
C ILE A 9 -12.03 -13.70 -3.90
N ASN A 10 -11.76 -13.75 -5.20
CA ASN A 10 -12.51 -14.58 -6.15
C ASN A 10 -14.03 -14.29 -6.06
N ASP A 11 -14.84 -15.30 -5.74
CA ASP A 11 -16.29 -15.21 -5.61
C ASP A 11 -16.77 -15.26 -4.15
N ILE A 12 -15.86 -15.07 -3.19
CA ILE A 12 -16.17 -15.11 -1.77
C ILE A 12 -15.98 -13.72 -1.16
N GLU A 13 -16.99 -13.24 -0.44
CA GLU A 13 -16.89 -12.05 0.40
C GLU A 13 -16.27 -12.38 1.76
N TYR A 14 -15.35 -11.54 2.21
CA TYR A 14 -14.71 -11.60 3.51
C TYR A 14 -14.90 -10.30 4.27
N PHE A 15 -15.08 -10.39 5.58
CA PHE A 15 -14.90 -9.28 6.50
C PHE A 15 -13.41 -9.08 6.80
N ILE A 16 -12.96 -7.82 6.78
CA ILE A 16 -11.66 -7.43 7.31
C ILE A 16 -11.81 -7.29 8.82
N ILE A 17 -11.37 -8.31 9.57
CA ILE A 17 -11.60 -8.38 11.02
C ILE A 17 -10.43 -7.85 11.85
N ASP A 18 -9.23 -7.83 11.29
CA ASP A 18 -8.03 -7.28 11.92
C ASP A 18 -7.00 -6.91 10.84
N SER A 19 -6.02 -6.09 11.19
CA SER A 19 -4.92 -5.73 10.29
C SER A 19 -3.64 -5.45 11.06
N ILE A 20 -2.50 -5.86 10.51
CA ILE A 20 -1.21 -5.31 10.91
C ILE A 20 -0.68 -4.43 9.78
N GLN A 21 -0.42 -3.16 10.11
CA GLN A 21 0.09 -2.16 9.18
C GLN A 21 1.57 -1.88 9.44
N ASP A 22 2.24 -1.29 8.46
CA ASP A 22 3.57 -0.68 8.58
C ASP A 22 4.71 -1.63 9.00
N PHE A 23 4.67 -2.91 8.58
CA PHE A 23 5.84 -3.77 8.68
C PHE A 23 6.90 -3.36 7.66
N ARG A 24 7.71 -2.36 8.00
CA ARG A 24 8.83 -1.94 7.14
C ARG A 24 9.71 -3.13 6.77
N ALA A 25 10.06 -3.22 5.50
CA ALA A 25 11.01 -4.19 5.00
C ALA A 25 12.40 -3.84 5.56
N GLU A 26 12.83 -4.63 6.54
CA GLU A 26 14.17 -4.50 7.10
C GLU A 26 15.19 -5.01 6.09
N ASP A 27 16.33 -4.33 5.96
CA ASP A 27 17.44 -4.76 5.09
C ASP A 27 17.94 -6.19 5.44
N SER A 28 17.77 -6.59 6.70
CA SER A 28 18.02 -7.97 7.16
C SER A 28 17.19 -9.00 6.42
N PHE A 29 15.98 -8.69 5.95
CA PHE A 29 15.09 -9.63 5.24
C PHE A 29 15.30 -9.61 3.72
N ILE A 30 15.72 -8.47 3.18
CA ILE A 30 15.78 -8.20 1.74
C ILE A 30 16.85 -9.06 1.06
N HIS A 31 16.54 -9.53 -0.15
CA HIS A 31 17.50 -10.33 -0.91
C HIS A 31 18.72 -9.50 -1.29
N ARG A 32 19.91 -10.12 -1.28
CA ARG A 32 21.21 -9.48 -1.59
C ARG A 32 21.24 -8.60 -2.85
N SER A 33 20.39 -8.91 -3.84
CA SER A 33 20.29 -8.13 -5.07
C SER A 33 19.84 -6.69 -4.84
N ASN A 34 18.97 -6.43 -3.85
CA ASN A 34 18.41 -5.10 -3.56
C ASN A 34 18.92 -4.50 -2.24
N LYS A 35 20.00 -5.04 -1.67
CA LYS A 35 20.53 -4.53 -0.41
C LYS A 35 21.25 -3.21 -0.61
N LEU A 36 21.17 -2.36 0.42
CA LEU A 36 21.91 -1.10 0.42
C LEU A 36 23.40 -1.37 0.60
N ALA A 37 24.23 -0.57 -0.06
CA ALA A 37 25.69 -0.69 -0.03
C ALA A 37 26.28 -0.62 1.39
N GLN A 38 25.57 0.05 2.31
CA GLN A 38 25.97 0.19 3.72
C GLN A 38 25.77 -1.08 4.56
N PHE A 39 25.10 -2.11 4.04
CA PHE A 39 24.78 -3.32 4.78
C PHE A 39 25.31 -4.57 4.07
N ASP A 40 25.97 -5.45 4.83
CA ASP A 40 26.51 -6.71 4.32
C ASP A 40 25.53 -7.88 4.47
N GLY A 41 25.90 -9.03 3.89
CA GLY A 41 25.21 -10.31 4.06
C GLY A 41 24.12 -10.60 3.01
N ASN A 42 23.64 -11.83 2.98
CA ASN A 42 22.74 -12.31 1.91
C ASN A 42 21.24 -12.00 2.14
N GLY A 43 20.92 -11.40 3.29
CA GLY A 43 19.55 -11.30 3.80
C GLY A 43 19.06 -12.62 4.40
N GLU A 44 18.53 -12.56 5.60
CA GLU A 44 17.81 -13.63 6.25
C GLU A 44 16.46 -13.87 5.58
N SER A 45 16.09 -15.14 5.34
CA SER A 45 14.76 -15.47 4.84
C SER A 45 13.69 -15.50 5.94
N LYS A 46 13.94 -14.92 7.12
CA LYS A 46 12.97 -14.81 8.21
C LYS A 46 12.54 -13.35 8.38
N LYS A 47 11.24 -13.09 8.42
CA LYS A 47 10.68 -11.75 8.61
C LYS A 47 10.35 -11.54 10.08
N HIS A 48 10.89 -10.48 10.67
CA HIS A 48 10.50 -10.04 12.00
C HIS A 48 9.07 -9.47 11.99
N VAL A 49 8.26 -9.93 12.95
CA VAL A 49 6.82 -9.62 13.06
C VAL A 49 6.44 -8.99 14.40
N GLY A 50 7.42 -8.70 15.26
CA GLY A 50 7.20 -8.09 16.56
C GLY A 50 7.72 -8.94 17.70
N THR A 51 7.17 -8.72 18.89
CA THR A 51 7.56 -9.46 20.10
C THR A 51 6.45 -10.43 20.50
N TYR A 52 6.81 -11.60 21.03
CA TYR A 52 5.83 -12.66 21.33
C TYR A 52 5.52 -12.81 22.83
N LYS A 53 6.11 -11.99 23.70
CA LYS A 53 5.78 -11.91 25.13
C LYS A 53 4.97 -10.65 25.45
N GLY A 54 4.23 -10.69 26.55
CA GLY A 54 3.44 -9.56 27.05
C GLY A 54 2.21 -9.27 26.18
N GLU A 55 1.64 -8.08 26.34
CA GLU A 55 0.40 -7.67 25.65
C GLU A 55 0.57 -7.66 24.11
N LEU A 56 1.73 -7.20 23.63
CA LEU A 56 2.06 -7.21 22.20
C LEU A 56 2.12 -8.64 21.65
N GLY A 57 2.69 -9.57 22.42
CA GLY A 57 2.72 -10.98 22.06
C GLY A 57 1.33 -11.62 22.01
N GLN A 58 0.44 -11.23 22.92
CA GLN A 58 -0.94 -11.70 22.89
C GLN A 58 -1.68 -11.18 21.65
N LYS A 59 -1.49 -9.91 21.28
CA LYS A 59 -2.05 -9.32 20.05
C LYS A 59 -1.55 -10.06 18.81
N LEU A 60 -0.23 -10.29 18.72
CA LEU A 60 0.39 -11.04 17.63
C LEU A 60 -0.16 -12.48 17.54
N SER A 61 -0.30 -13.15 18.69
CA SER A 61 -0.81 -14.51 18.77
C SER A 61 -2.28 -14.60 18.37
N ASN A 62 -3.10 -13.64 18.80
CA ASN A 62 -4.52 -13.57 18.43
C ASN A 62 -4.70 -13.27 16.93
N PHE A 63 -3.86 -12.40 16.38
CA PHE A 63 -3.87 -12.07 14.96
C PHE A 63 -3.64 -13.33 14.13
N PHE A 64 -2.50 -14.01 14.34
CA PHE A 64 -2.11 -15.21 13.58
C PHE A 64 -2.75 -16.52 14.06
N GLU A 65 -3.58 -16.50 15.10
CA GLU A 65 -4.15 -17.70 15.73
C GLU A 65 -3.08 -18.73 16.17
N TYR A 66 -1.95 -18.23 16.65
CA TYR A 66 -0.77 -19.01 16.98
C TYR A 66 -0.07 -18.50 18.24
N SER A 67 0.10 -19.36 19.24
CA SER A 67 0.64 -19.00 20.57
C SER A 67 1.98 -19.67 20.92
N ASN A 68 2.49 -20.57 20.07
CA ASN A 68 3.68 -21.39 20.37
C ASN A 68 5.01 -20.73 19.98
N TRP A 69 5.07 -19.40 19.91
CA TRP A 69 6.25 -18.66 19.47
C TRP A 69 7.53 -19.02 20.25
N GLY A 70 8.63 -19.19 19.52
CA GLY A 70 9.94 -19.56 20.04
C GLY A 70 10.13 -21.07 20.26
N LEU A 71 9.21 -21.90 19.76
CA LEU A 71 9.31 -23.36 19.90
C LEU A 71 10.58 -23.89 19.21
N GLU A 72 11.23 -24.85 19.86
CA GLU A 72 12.46 -25.43 19.33
C GLU A 72 12.14 -26.49 18.25
N HIS A 73 12.59 -26.23 17.04
CA HIS A 73 12.59 -27.17 15.92
C HIS A 73 13.74 -26.82 14.97
N PHE A 74 14.24 -27.82 14.24
CA PHE A 74 15.40 -27.65 13.37
C PHE A 74 15.51 -28.79 12.36
N ASP A 75 15.77 -28.47 11.10
CA ASP A 75 16.15 -29.44 10.07
C ASP A 75 17.67 -29.60 10.08
N SER A 76 18.15 -30.79 10.44
CA SER A 76 19.57 -31.12 10.52
C SER A 76 20.27 -31.13 9.16
N LYS A 77 19.54 -31.43 8.08
CA LYS A 77 20.06 -31.45 6.70
C LYS A 77 20.20 -30.03 6.15
N LYS A 78 19.13 -29.24 6.23
CA LYS A 78 19.14 -27.84 5.75
C LYS A 78 19.82 -26.87 6.73
N LYS A 79 20.17 -27.34 7.93
CA LYS A 79 20.79 -26.57 9.02
C LYS A 79 20.03 -25.29 9.38
N ARG A 80 18.69 -25.36 9.34
CA ARG A 80 17.80 -24.23 9.64
C ARG A 80 16.41 -24.73 10.03
N LYS A 81 15.58 -23.83 10.55
CA LYS A 81 14.13 -24.06 10.67
C LYS A 81 13.47 -24.15 9.28
N THR A 82 12.66 -25.19 9.07
CA THR A 82 11.92 -25.49 7.83
C THR A 82 10.46 -25.80 8.13
N ILE A 83 9.61 -25.77 7.10
CA ILE A 83 8.21 -26.18 7.23
C ILE A 83 8.08 -27.63 7.71
N GLU A 84 8.94 -28.54 7.25
CA GLU A 84 8.88 -29.95 7.66
C GLU A 84 9.17 -30.10 9.16
N SER A 85 10.25 -29.47 9.64
CA SER A 85 10.57 -29.46 11.08
C SER A 85 9.49 -28.77 11.93
N ALA A 86 8.80 -27.77 11.35
CA ALA A 86 7.72 -27.07 12.02
C ALA A 86 6.46 -27.94 12.15
N ILE A 87 6.10 -28.70 11.11
CA ILE A 87 5.00 -29.67 11.15
C ILE A 87 5.24 -30.70 12.24
N GLU A 88 6.45 -31.28 12.30
CA GLU A 88 6.80 -32.30 13.31
C GLU A 88 6.68 -31.81 14.75
N ARG A 89 6.88 -30.51 14.98
CA ARG A 89 6.89 -29.91 16.32
C ARG A 89 5.64 -29.07 16.64
N GLY A 90 4.72 -28.87 15.70
CA GLY A 90 3.57 -27.99 15.90
C GLY A 90 3.94 -26.49 15.91
N ALA A 91 4.94 -26.10 15.13
CA ALA A 91 5.40 -24.72 14.95
C ALA A 91 4.90 -24.07 13.65
N VAL A 92 3.91 -24.67 12.98
CA VAL A 92 3.24 -24.05 11.82
C VAL A 92 2.30 -22.96 12.32
N ILE A 93 2.48 -21.73 11.81
CA ILE A 93 1.66 -20.58 12.18
C ILE A 93 0.37 -20.62 11.37
N GLN A 94 0.49 -20.74 10.05
CA GLN A 94 -0.62 -20.80 9.11
C GLN A 94 -0.26 -21.73 7.96
N ASN A 95 -1.19 -22.61 7.59
CA ASN A 95 -0.98 -23.63 6.56
C ASN A 95 -1.86 -23.34 5.34
N ASN A 96 -1.25 -22.83 4.27
CA ASN A 96 -1.90 -22.51 3.01
C ASN A 96 -3.12 -21.56 3.14
N THR A 97 -3.06 -20.63 4.11
CA THR A 97 -4.10 -19.62 4.38
C THR A 97 -3.56 -18.20 4.24
N CYS A 98 -2.26 -18.03 4.01
CA CYS A 98 -1.66 -16.73 3.66
C CYS A 98 -1.57 -16.62 2.14
N PHE A 99 -1.73 -15.42 1.59
CA PHE A 99 -1.57 -15.21 0.15
C PHE A 99 -1.07 -13.81 -0.20
N PHE A 100 -0.41 -13.70 -1.34
CA PHE A 100 -0.21 -12.44 -2.07
C PHE A 100 -1.15 -12.41 -3.27
N SER A 101 -1.54 -11.23 -3.74
CA SER A 101 -2.20 -11.08 -5.05
C SER A 101 -1.19 -10.63 -6.11
N LYS A 102 -1.33 -11.16 -7.32
CA LYS A 102 -0.51 -10.80 -8.47
C LYS A 102 -0.69 -9.32 -8.83
N SER A 103 -1.93 -8.82 -8.80
CA SER A 103 -2.25 -7.39 -8.96
C SER A 103 -1.47 -6.50 -7.99
N ASN A 104 -1.42 -6.83 -6.70
CA ASN A 104 -0.68 -6.05 -5.71
C ASN A 104 0.83 -6.09 -5.96
N LEU A 105 1.39 -7.24 -6.34
CA LEU A 105 2.82 -7.35 -6.65
C LEU A 105 3.21 -6.52 -7.87
N LEU A 106 2.39 -6.53 -8.93
CA LEU A 106 2.61 -5.71 -10.13
C LEU A 106 2.50 -4.22 -9.84
N LYS A 107 1.46 -3.82 -9.09
CA LYS A 107 1.27 -2.43 -8.67
C LYS A 107 2.45 -1.92 -7.85
N TYR A 108 2.94 -2.74 -6.91
CA TYR A 108 4.15 -2.40 -6.15
C TYR A 108 5.36 -2.17 -7.06
N LEU A 109 5.56 -3.00 -8.10
CA LEU A 109 6.65 -2.81 -9.06
C LEU A 109 6.46 -1.57 -9.93
N ASP A 110 5.24 -1.25 -10.34
CA ASP A 110 4.94 -0.02 -11.09
C ASP A 110 5.24 1.21 -10.23
N ASP A 111 4.83 1.20 -8.95
CA ASP A 111 5.09 2.28 -8.00
C ASP A 111 6.59 2.43 -7.68
N ALA A 112 7.29 1.30 -7.51
CA ALA A 112 8.72 1.26 -7.22
C ALA A 112 9.59 1.53 -8.45
N LYS A 113 9.02 1.52 -9.67
CA LYS A 113 9.76 1.62 -10.94
C LYS A 113 10.73 2.80 -10.94
N ALA A 114 10.28 3.96 -10.50
CA ALA A 114 11.13 5.15 -10.45
C ALA A 114 12.43 4.89 -9.68
N GLU A 115 12.34 4.35 -8.46
CA GLU A 115 13.51 4.05 -7.63
C GLU A 115 14.39 2.96 -8.22
N TYR A 116 13.82 1.97 -8.90
CA TYR A 116 14.61 0.96 -9.62
C TYR A 116 15.55 1.57 -10.66
N TYR A 117 15.14 2.65 -11.34
CA TYR A 117 15.94 3.32 -12.37
C TYR A 117 16.77 4.48 -11.82
N SER A 118 16.20 5.32 -10.94
CA SER A 118 16.90 6.48 -10.38
C SER A 118 17.92 6.10 -9.31
N GLN A 119 17.66 5.03 -8.55
CA GLN A 119 18.51 4.54 -7.46
C GLN A 119 18.94 5.69 -6.54
N GLU A 120 17.96 6.44 -6.02
CA GLU A 120 18.26 7.54 -5.09
C GLU A 120 18.93 7.00 -3.81
N GLN A 121 18.60 5.76 -3.44
CA GLN A 121 19.33 4.99 -2.46
C GLN A 121 20.58 4.32 -3.06
N ILE A 122 21.64 4.23 -2.25
CA ILE A 122 22.89 3.59 -2.67
C ILE A 122 22.77 2.06 -2.47
N TYR A 123 22.66 1.33 -3.56
CA TYR A 123 22.60 -0.13 -3.61
C TYR A 123 23.97 -0.77 -3.90
N HIS A 124 24.13 -2.05 -3.54
CA HIS A 124 25.31 -2.84 -3.93
C HIS A 124 25.34 -3.17 -5.43
N ASN A 125 24.17 -3.45 -6.01
CA ASN A 125 24.03 -3.82 -7.41
C ASN A 125 23.23 -2.74 -8.13
N ASP A 126 23.36 -2.68 -9.45
CA ASP A 126 22.44 -1.95 -10.29
C ASP A 126 21.08 -2.69 -10.30
N ILE A 127 20.14 -2.19 -9.49
CA ILE A 127 18.85 -2.87 -9.34
C ILE A 127 17.96 -2.73 -10.58
N SER A 128 18.22 -1.73 -11.43
CA SER A 128 17.47 -1.50 -12.68
C SER A 128 17.54 -2.71 -13.61
N ALA A 129 18.69 -3.39 -13.65
CA ALA A 129 18.93 -4.58 -14.46
C ALA A 129 18.01 -5.77 -14.13
N PHE A 130 17.42 -5.80 -12.93
CA PHE A 130 16.51 -6.88 -12.50
C PHE A 130 15.03 -6.54 -12.69
N TYR A 131 14.69 -5.31 -13.07
CA TYR A 131 13.30 -4.84 -13.08
C TYR A 131 12.44 -5.66 -14.06
N ASP A 132 12.85 -5.75 -15.33
CA ASP A 132 12.08 -6.43 -16.37
C ASP A 132 11.95 -7.93 -16.11
N GLU A 133 13.01 -8.59 -15.62
CA GLU A 133 12.97 -10.01 -15.25
C GLU A 133 11.94 -10.26 -14.13
N ARG A 134 11.96 -9.43 -13.07
CA ARG A 134 11.04 -9.55 -11.94
C ARG A 134 9.60 -9.24 -12.32
N TYR A 135 9.40 -8.21 -13.12
CA TYR A 135 8.07 -7.85 -13.63
C TYR A 135 7.48 -9.00 -14.44
N ASN A 136 8.27 -9.59 -15.33
CA ASN A 136 7.88 -10.78 -16.09
C ASN A 136 7.67 -12.01 -15.19
N GLU A 137 8.48 -12.23 -14.16
CA GLU A 137 8.26 -13.34 -13.22
C GLU A 137 6.91 -13.22 -12.52
N VAL A 138 6.53 -12.02 -12.06
CA VAL A 138 5.22 -11.77 -11.43
C VAL A 138 4.09 -11.88 -12.47
N GLN A 139 4.26 -11.34 -13.67
CA GLN A 139 3.27 -11.46 -14.75
C GLN A 139 3.01 -12.92 -15.17
N ASN A 140 4.01 -13.80 -15.04
CA ASN A 140 3.89 -15.21 -15.38
C ASN A 140 3.42 -16.09 -14.21
N LEU A 141 3.01 -15.52 -13.08
CA LEU A 141 2.31 -16.29 -12.04
C LEU A 141 0.96 -16.80 -12.56
N ASP A 142 0.70 -18.09 -12.35
CA ASP A 142 -0.42 -18.84 -12.92
C ASP A 142 -1.79 -18.38 -12.39
N THR A 143 -1.85 -17.91 -11.15
CA THR A 143 -3.07 -17.53 -10.44
C THR A 143 -3.00 -16.08 -9.95
N GLU A 144 -4.17 -15.44 -9.83
CA GLU A 144 -4.25 -14.10 -9.22
C GLU A 144 -3.87 -14.12 -7.74
N TYR A 145 -4.29 -15.15 -7.01
CA TYR A 145 -3.99 -15.31 -5.59
C TYR A 145 -3.01 -16.46 -5.38
N ILE A 146 -1.87 -16.18 -4.77
CA ILE A 146 -0.76 -17.13 -4.57
C ILE A 146 -0.69 -17.48 -3.08
N TYR A 147 -1.27 -18.63 -2.74
CA TYR A 147 -1.32 -19.12 -1.36
C TYR A 147 0.02 -19.74 -0.93
N PHE A 148 0.34 -19.58 0.35
CA PHE A 148 1.56 -20.10 0.96
C PHE A 148 1.37 -20.38 2.46
N SER A 149 2.32 -21.13 3.03
CA SER A 149 2.37 -21.47 4.45
C SER A 149 3.44 -20.69 5.16
N ILE A 150 3.18 -20.30 6.41
CA ILE A 150 4.17 -19.68 7.30
C ILE A 150 4.35 -20.49 8.57
N TYR A 151 5.57 -20.50 9.06
CA TYR A 151 5.95 -21.18 10.29
C TYR A 151 6.85 -20.31 11.15
N ASP A 152 6.89 -20.64 12.44
CA ASP A 152 7.68 -19.91 13.43
C ASP A 152 9.17 -20.08 13.13
N ALA A 153 9.84 -18.98 12.81
CA ALA A 153 11.28 -18.91 12.61
C ALA A 153 11.97 -18.17 13.77
N SER A 154 11.26 -17.96 14.88
CA SER A 154 11.77 -17.23 16.04
C SER A 154 12.96 -17.92 16.64
N ASP A 155 13.80 -17.12 17.29
CA ASP A 155 14.91 -17.65 18.07
C ASP A 155 14.33 -18.51 19.21
N ASN A 156 15.02 -19.61 19.50
CA ASN A 156 14.54 -20.59 20.48
C ASN A 156 14.33 -19.92 21.85
N ILE A 157 13.32 -20.37 22.60
CA ILE A 157 13.05 -19.89 23.97
C ILE A 157 14.30 -19.95 24.86
N SER A 158 15.17 -20.94 24.64
CA SER A 158 16.45 -21.11 25.33
C SER A 158 17.41 -19.92 25.16
N GLN A 159 17.31 -19.15 24.08
CA GLN A 159 18.18 -18.02 23.78
C GLN A 159 17.76 -16.71 24.47
N LYS A 160 16.74 -16.73 25.35
CA LYS A 160 16.20 -15.59 26.11
C LYS A 160 15.82 -14.37 25.27
N GLN A 161 15.62 -14.53 23.97
CA GLN A 161 15.15 -13.45 23.10
C GLN A 161 13.62 -13.32 23.20
N ASN A 162 13.09 -12.23 22.63
CA ASN A 162 11.66 -11.95 22.55
C ASN A 162 11.33 -11.33 21.19
N ARG A 163 11.78 -11.98 20.12
CA ARG A 163 11.56 -11.53 18.74
C ARG A 163 10.83 -12.62 17.99
N GLY A 164 9.61 -12.30 17.56
CA GLY A 164 8.78 -13.13 16.71
C GLY A 164 9.27 -13.02 15.28
N TYR A 165 9.59 -14.16 14.68
CA TYR A 165 9.92 -14.24 13.27
C TYR A 165 9.06 -15.29 12.59
N MET A 166 8.66 -15.01 11.35
CA MET A 166 8.03 -15.98 10.48
C MET A 166 8.89 -16.26 9.24
N ARG A 167 8.71 -17.42 8.65
CA ARG A 167 9.31 -17.80 7.38
C ARG A 167 8.34 -18.66 6.58
N SER A 168 8.50 -18.67 5.26
CA SER A 168 7.93 -19.65 4.36
C SER A 168 9.03 -20.31 3.53
N ASP A 169 8.83 -21.57 3.17
CA ASP A 169 9.66 -22.30 2.22
C ASP A 169 9.08 -22.26 0.78
N ASP A 170 7.91 -21.65 0.59
CA ASP A 170 7.24 -21.52 -0.71
C ASP A 170 7.94 -20.50 -1.63
N LYS A 171 7.86 -20.71 -2.95
CA LYS A 171 8.56 -19.88 -3.96
C LYS A 171 8.20 -18.39 -3.84
N ILE A 172 6.94 -18.07 -3.55
CA ILE A 172 6.45 -16.69 -3.45
C ILE A 172 7.18 -15.89 -2.37
N TRP A 173 7.67 -16.55 -1.30
CA TRP A 173 8.45 -15.90 -0.25
C TRP A 173 9.81 -15.42 -0.74
N LYS A 174 10.44 -16.17 -1.67
CA LYS A 174 11.68 -15.76 -2.33
C LYS A 174 11.41 -14.59 -3.28
N ILE A 175 10.38 -14.69 -4.11
CA ILE A 175 9.96 -13.63 -5.05
C ILE A 175 9.75 -12.34 -4.26
N TRP A 176 8.94 -12.38 -3.19
CA TRP A 176 8.69 -11.22 -2.34
C TRP A 176 9.98 -10.52 -1.89
N ARG A 177 10.97 -11.28 -1.38
CA ARG A 177 12.26 -10.74 -0.92
C ARG A 177 13.10 -10.12 -2.02
N GLU A 178 12.93 -10.58 -3.26
CA GLU A 178 13.60 -10.06 -4.45
C GLU A 178 12.92 -8.83 -5.02
N LEU A 179 11.61 -8.65 -4.79
CA LEU A 179 10.88 -7.47 -5.25
C LEU A 179 11.13 -6.25 -4.36
N ILE A 180 11.09 -6.43 -3.04
CA ILE A 180 11.06 -5.31 -2.08
C ILE A 180 12.35 -4.50 -2.05
N LEU A 181 12.19 -3.21 -1.80
CA LEU A 181 13.26 -2.24 -1.65
C LEU A 181 13.41 -1.78 -0.17
N PRO A 182 14.65 -1.62 0.33
CA PRO A 182 14.91 -1.17 1.70
C PRO A 182 14.32 0.21 1.96
N LYS A 183 13.98 0.49 3.23
CA LYS A 183 13.46 1.76 3.77
C LYS A 183 12.09 2.20 3.26
N ILE A 184 11.81 2.00 1.98
CA ILE A 184 10.63 2.50 1.28
C ILE A 184 9.55 1.44 1.08
N SER A 185 9.81 0.17 1.40
CA SER A 185 8.77 -0.87 1.30
C SER A 185 8.25 -1.22 2.68
N TYR A 186 6.94 -1.42 2.78
CA TYR A 186 6.31 -1.97 3.97
C TYR A 186 5.30 -3.05 3.59
N LEU A 187 5.05 -3.92 4.55
CA LEU A 187 4.08 -5.00 4.47
C LEU A 187 2.85 -4.61 5.30
N SER A 188 1.68 -4.76 4.69
CA SER A 188 0.37 -4.75 5.35
C SER A 188 -0.19 -6.15 5.31
N ILE A 189 -0.72 -6.65 6.42
CA ILE A 189 -1.38 -7.95 6.49
C ILE A 189 -2.82 -7.75 6.97
N LEU A 190 -3.79 -8.15 6.16
CA LEU A 190 -5.20 -8.16 6.55
C LEU A 190 -5.59 -9.56 7.02
N LYS A 191 -6.27 -9.65 8.17
CA LYS A 191 -6.94 -10.87 8.65
C LYS A 191 -8.38 -10.83 8.15
N LEU A 192 -8.73 -11.81 7.34
CA LEU A 192 -9.99 -11.88 6.62
C LEU A 192 -10.79 -13.08 7.08
N PHE A 193 -12.08 -12.89 7.35
CA PHE A 193 -12.99 -13.98 7.74
C PHE A 193 -14.20 -14.02 6.82
N PRO A 194 -14.62 -15.17 6.29
CA PRO A 194 -15.69 -15.21 5.29
C PRO A 194 -17.01 -14.71 5.85
N VAL A 195 -17.74 -13.94 5.04
CA VAL A 195 -19.07 -13.42 5.39
C VAL A 195 -20.09 -14.55 5.52
N SER A 196 -20.00 -15.54 4.63
CA SER A 196 -20.84 -16.74 4.62
C SER A 196 -19.97 -17.99 4.77
N PRO A 197 -19.58 -18.36 6.01
CA PRO A 197 -18.72 -19.51 6.24
C PRO A 197 -19.46 -20.83 5.92
N THR A 198 -18.72 -21.73 5.31
CA THR A 198 -19.03 -23.12 4.99
C THR A 198 -18.09 -24.02 5.79
N GLU A 199 -18.30 -25.33 5.77
CA GLU A 199 -17.37 -26.28 6.41
C GLU A 199 -15.94 -26.17 5.86
N GLU A 200 -15.77 -25.78 4.59
CA GLU A 200 -14.48 -25.73 3.91
C GLU A 200 -13.70 -24.43 4.12
N ASN A 201 -14.38 -23.31 4.42
CA ASN A 201 -13.76 -21.99 4.58
C ASN A 201 -13.99 -21.36 5.96
N ASN A 202 -14.25 -22.16 7.01
CA ASN A 202 -14.53 -21.65 8.36
C ASN A 202 -13.33 -21.06 9.14
N LYS A 203 -12.21 -20.79 8.47
CA LYS A 203 -10.98 -20.26 9.06
C LYS A 203 -10.61 -18.92 8.42
N PRO A 204 -9.94 -18.03 9.17
CA PRO A 204 -9.43 -16.81 8.59
C PRO A 204 -8.33 -17.09 7.57
N ILE A 205 -8.25 -16.21 6.58
CA ILE A 205 -7.14 -16.12 5.63
C ILE A 205 -6.40 -14.80 5.82
N PHE A 206 -5.15 -14.74 5.38
CA PHE A 206 -4.25 -13.63 5.61
C PHE A 206 -3.76 -13.05 4.29
N TYR A 207 -4.19 -11.84 3.96
CA TYR A 207 -3.76 -11.15 2.75
C TYR A 207 -2.50 -10.34 3.04
N PHE A 208 -1.37 -10.77 2.49
CA PHE A 208 -0.10 -10.07 2.55
C PHE A 208 -0.01 -9.10 1.37
N ARG A 209 0.26 -7.84 1.68
CA ARG A 209 0.31 -6.75 0.71
C ARG A 209 1.58 -5.98 0.85
N ILE A 210 2.27 -5.81 -0.27
CA ILE A 210 3.46 -4.98 -0.33
C ILE A 210 3.04 -3.60 -0.81
N LEU A 211 3.53 -2.60 -0.12
CA LEU A 211 3.20 -1.22 -0.37
C LEU A 211 4.48 -0.40 -0.33
N LEU A 212 4.48 0.69 -1.08
CA LEU A 212 5.56 1.66 -1.09
C LEU A 212 5.20 2.82 -0.15
N ASP A 213 6.11 3.14 0.76
CA ASP A 213 5.99 4.26 1.69
C ASP A 213 6.24 5.56 0.94
N TYR A 214 5.15 6.17 0.47
CA TYR A 214 5.16 7.46 -0.20
C TYR A 214 5.72 8.60 0.69
N GLN A 215 5.82 8.42 2.01
CA GLN A 215 6.37 9.45 2.91
C GLN A 215 7.88 9.66 2.75
N PHE A 216 8.61 8.73 2.10
CA PHE A 216 10.00 8.97 1.72
C PHE A 216 10.16 10.03 0.62
N ARG A 217 9.06 10.47 0.00
CA ARG A 217 9.03 11.73 -0.76
C ARG A 217 8.99 12.90 0.20
N THR A 218 10.15 13.30 0.71
CA THR A 218 10.34 14.74 0.94
C THR A 218 10.32 15.38 -0.46
N PHE A 219 9.13 15.80 -0.88
CA PHE A 219 8.77 16.51 -2.12
C PHE A 219 8.63 15.69 -3.42
N VAL A 220 7.42 15.80 -3.99
CA VAL A 220 7.02 15.59 -5.40
C VAL A 220 7.23 14.19 -6.02
N HIS A 221 6.25 13.77 -6.83
CA HIS A 221 6.30 12.55 -7.64
C HIS A 221 7.60 12.50 -8.49
N PRO A 222 8.26 11.34 -8.73
CA PRO A 222 9.54 11.19 -9.46
C PRO A 222 9.60 11.82 -10.85
N SER A 223 8.45 12.13 -11.43
CA SER A 223 8.33 12.91 -12.66
C SER A 223 8.63 14.41 -12.53
N SER A 224 8.85 14.89 -11.32
CA SER A 224 8.99 16.33 -11.04
C SER A 224 10.45 16.72 -10.78
N LEU A 225 11.36 15.75 -10.74
CA LEU A 225 12.80 15.95 -10.53
C LEU A 225 13.62 15.98 -11.83
N LEU A 226 13.01 15.73 -12.99
CA LEU A 226 13.71 15.70 -14.28
C LEU A 226 13.81 17.07 -14.99
N LEU A 227 13.66 18.19 -14.30
CA LEU A 227 13.79 19.53 -14.88
C LEU A 227 14.74 20.45 -14.10
N ILE A 228 15.95 19.97 -13.76
CA ILE A 228 17.05 20.87 -13.43
C ILE A 228 18.21 20.78 -14.43
N GLU A 229 18.22 19.81 -15.33
CA GLU A 229 19.22 19.78 -16.41
C GLU A 229 18.52 19.72 -17.77
N GLU A 230 18.13 20.89 -18.28
CA GLU A 230 18.44 21.38 -19.64
C GLU A 230 17.74 22.74 -19.87
N ASP A 231 18.57 23.74 -20.19
CA ASP A 231 18.30 25.15 -20.52
C ASP A 231 17.53 26.03 -19.50
N LEU A 232 18.31 26.81 -18.72
CA LEU A 232 17.82 27.95 -17.94
C LEU A 232 17.31 29.08 -18.87
N PRO A 233 16.01 29.44 -18.85
CA PRO A 233 15.52 30.64 -19.50
C PRO A 233 15.95 31.89 -18.72
N VAL A 234 15.99 33.03 -19.41
CA VAL A 234 16.34 34.34 -18.85
C VAL A 234 15.34 34.76 -17.76
N VAL A 235 15.82 35.47 -16.74
CA VAL A 235 15.12 35.80 -15.48
C VAL A 235 13.73 36.46 -15.66
N GLU A 236 13.49 37.19 -16.75
CA GLU A 236 12.21 37.87 -17.03
C GLU A 236 11.09 36.89 -17.46
N GLU A 237 11.40 35.83 -18.19
CA GLU A 237 10.43 34.81 -18.63
C GLU A 237 9.89 33.98 -17.46
N ILE A 238 10.71 33.80 -16.42
CA ILE A 238 10.36 33.06 -15.20
C ILE A 238 9.30 33.82 -14.37
N GLU A 239 9.34 35.15 -14.35
CA GLU A 239 8.35 35.95 -13.60
C GLU A 239 6.99 35.95 -14.29
N GLU A 240 6.94 36.05 -15.62
CA GLU A 240 5.69 35.99 -16.39
C GLU A 240 5.03 34.60 -16.31
N ILE A 241 5.83 33.53 -16.41
CA ILE A 241 5.34 32.15 -16.25
C ILE A 241 4.82 31.94 -14.82
N LYS A 242 5.54 32.38 -13.78
CA LYS A 242 5.08 32.29 -12.38
C LYS A 242 3.81 33.08 -12.12
N LYS A 243 3.65 34.25 -12.74
CA LYS A 243 2.47 35.10 -12.59
C LYS A 243 1.26 34.52 -13.32
N SER A 244 1.44 34.05 -14.55
CA SER A 244 0.45 33.28 -15.32
C SER A 244 -0.02 32.04 -14.56
N TYR A 245 0.93 31.28 -14.02
CA TYR A 245 0.68 30.08 -13.21
C TYR A 245 -0.16 30.37 -11.96
N ARG A 246 0.20 31.43 -11.22
CA ARG A 246 -0.53 31.85 -10.01
C ARG A 246 -1.95 32.29 -10.33
N ILE A 247 -2.14 33.02 -11.44
CA ILE A 247 -3.46 33.44 -11.93
C ILE A 247 -4.29 32.24 -12.37
N GLY A 248 -3.68 31.27 -13.06
CA GLY A 248 -4.31 30.02 -13.48
C GLY A 248 -4.77 29.18 -12.30
N GLN A 249 -3.93 29.03 -11.27
CA GLN A 249 -4.29 28.31 -10.04
C GLN A 249 -5.41 28.99 -9.25
N GLU A 250 -5.39 30.32 -9.15
CA GLU A 250 -6.45 31.06 -8.47
C GLU A 250 -7.79 30.93 -9.21
N ARG A 251 -7.76 31.01 -10.55
CA ARG A 251 -8.93 30.78 -11.40
C ARG A 251 -9.47 29.36 -11.27
N TYR A 252 -8.59 28.35 -11.30
CA TYR A 252 -8.95 26.95 -11.09
C TYR A 252 -9.60 26.76 -9.72
N ARG A 253 -8.95 27.23 -8.65
CA ARG A 253 -9.46 27.14 -7.28
C ARG A 253 -10.84 27.75 -7.15
N ARG A 254 -11.04 28.97 -7.69
CA ARG A 254 -12.34 29.63 -7.67
C ARG A 254 -13.40 28.83 -8.42
N ALA A 255 -13.10 28.33 -9.61
CA ALA A 255 -14.04 27.55 -10.40
C ALA A 255 -14.44 26.23 -9.71
N VAL A 256 -13.49 25.55 -9.05
CA VAL A 256 -13.77 24.32 -8.28
C VAL A 256 -14.68 24.61 -7.09
N ILE A 257 -14.42 25.68 -6.34
CA ILE A 257 -15.22 26.06 -5.18
C ILE A 257 -16.60 26.57 -5.62
N GLU A 258 -16.71 27.34 -6.70
CA GLU A 258 -18.00 27.78 -7.25
C GLU A 258 -18.87 26.59 -7.67
N TYR A 259 -18.27 25.60 -8.33
CA TYR A 259 -18.96 24.38 -8.76
C TYR A 259 -19.30 23.45 -7.58
N MET A 260 -18.38 23.32 -6.62
CA MET A 260 -18.51 22.50 -5.42
C MET A 260 -18.34 23.35 -4.16
N PRO A 261 -19.36 24.12 -3.73
CA PRO A 261 -19.23 25.15 -2.70
C PRO A 261 -19.10 24.62 -1.27
N GLN A 262 -19.18 23.31 -1.09
CA GLN A 262 -19.09 22.69 0.22
C GLN A 262 -18.29 21.40 0.18
N CYS A 263 -17.53 21.14 1.25
CA CYS A 263 -16.90 19.85 1.47
C CYS A 263 -17.99 18.76 1.60
N PRO A 264 -17.90 17.63 0.88
CA PRO A 264 -18.96 16.63 0.88
C PRO A 264 -19.03 15.87 2.21
N PHE A 265 -17.92 15.85 2.96
CA PHE A 265 -17.80 15.20 4.26
C PHE A 265 -18.20 16.14 5.41
N SER A 266 -17.45 17.22 5.62
CA SER A 266 -17.62 18.12 6.77
C SER A 266 -18.71 19.19 6.57
N LYS A 267 -19.25 19.33 5.35
CA LYS A 267 -20.21 20.39 4.98
C LYS A 267 -19.69 21.82 5.18
N LEU A 268 -18.38 21.99 5.40
CA LEU A 268 -17.76 23.31 5.48
C LEU A 268 -17.93 24.05 4.15
N THR A 269 -18.30 25.32 4.24
CA THR A 269 -18.47 26.25 3.11
C THR A 269 -17.49 27.42 3.17
N ASP A 270 -16.70 27.54 4.25
CA ASP A 270 -15.74 28.63 4.40
C ASP A 270 -14.57 28.42 3.43
N GLU A 271 -14.55 29.22 2.36
CA GLU A 271 -13.55 29.15 1.29
C GLU A 271 -12.11 29.34 1.80
N ARG A 272 -11.89 29.93 2.98
CA ARG A 272 -10.56 30.09 3.57
C ARG A 272 -9.99 28.76 4.06
N ILE A 273 -10.85 27.79 4.34
CA ILE A 273 -10.49 26.46 4.85
C ILE A 273 -10.51 25.43 3.73
N LEU A 274 -11.40 25.59 2.75
CA LEU A 274 -11.56 24.63 1.65
C LEU A 274 -10.30 24.59 0.78
N ILE A 275 -9.97 23.39 0.32
CA ILE A 275 -8.88 23.11 -0.62
C ILE A 275 -9.51 22.61 -1.92
N ALA A 276 -9.04 23.14 -3.04
CA ALA A 276 -9.39 22.63 -4.37
C ALA A 276 -8.41 21.51 -4.72
N SER A 277 -8.68 20.31 -4.20
CA SER A 277 -7.89 19.10 -4.39
C SER A 277 -8.01 18.61 -5.84
N HIS A 278 -6.89 18.30 -6.49
CA HIS A 278 -6.88 17.72 -7.83
C HIS A 278 -7.17 16.22 -7.78
N ILE A 279 -8.09 15.73 -8.61
CA ILE A 279 -8.39 14.30 -8.75
C ILE A 279 -7.24 13.59 -9.46
N LYS A 280 -6.91 14.04 -10.68
CA LYS A 280 -5.67 13.68 -11.37
C LYS A 280 -4.61 14.70 -10.97
N PRO A 281 -3.52 14.28 -10.30
CA PRO A 281 -2.54 15.22 -9.76
C PRO A 281 -2.00 16.18 -10.80
N TYR A 282 -1.91 17.46 -10.43
CA TYR A 282 -1.43 18.54 -11.32
C TYR A 282 -0.11 18.20 -12.03
N SER A 283 0.85 17.62 -11.29
CA SER A 283 2.17 17.25 -11.83
C SER A 283 2.10 16.22 -12.97
N VAL A 284 1.12 15.33 -12.93
CA VAL A 284 0.88 14.35 -14.00
C VAL A 284 0.36 15.05 -15.25
N CYS A 285 -0.63 15.93 -15.10
CA CYS A 285 -1.18 16.69 -16.22
C CYS A 285 -0.10 17.50 -16.95
N ILE A 286 0.79 18.16 -16.21
CA ILE A 286 1.91 18.92 -16.81
C ILE A 286 2.90 18.02 -17.52
N ARG A 287 3.29 16.87 -16.92
CA ARG A 287 4.17 15.90 -17.58
C ARG A 287 3.61 15.41 -18.92
N GLU A 288 2.29 15.21 -18.99
CA GLU A 288 1.60 14.76 -20.20
C GLU A 288 1.31 15.90 -21.18
N LYS A 289 1.76 17.13 -20.90
CA LYS A 289 1.47 18.35 -21.69
C LYS A 289 -0.04 18.59 -21.84
N ARG A 290 -0.81 18.26 -20.80
CA ARG A 290 -2.26 18.43 -20.69
C ARG A 290 -2.61 19.53 -19.68
N GLU A 291 -2.14 20.75 -19.95
CA GLU A 291 -2.47 21.93 -19.14
C GLU A 291 -3.99 22.21 -19.10
N ASP A 292 -4.70 21.82 -20.16
CA ASP A 292 -6.17 21.83 -20.24
C ASP A 292 -6.78 21.09 -19.04
N GLN A 293 -6.28 19.90 -18.73
CA GLN A 293 -6.76 19.09 -17.61
C GLN A 293 -6.31 19.62 -16.25
N ALA A 294 -5.16 20.28 -16.20
CA ALA A 294 -4.60 20.82 -14.97
C ALA A 294 -5.41 22.03 -14.43
N LEU A 295 -6.05 22.76 -15.34
CA LEU A 295 -6.87 23.95 -15.06
C LEU A 295 -8.38 23.69 -15.20
N ASP A 296 -8.78 22.45 -15.51
CA ASP A 296 -10.18 22.04 -15.63
C ASP A 296 -10.81 21.87 -14.24
N TYR A 297 -11.87 22.62 -13.94
CA TYR A 297 -12.59 22.56 -12.67
C TYR A 297 -13.23 21.19 -12.40
N LEU A 298 -13.47 20.37 -13.43
CA LEU A 298 -13.95 18.99 -13.26
C LEU A 298 -12.86 18.06 -12.70
N ASN A 299 -11.59 18.43 -12.84
CA ASN A 299 -10.46 17.75 -12.19
C ASN A 299 -10.32 18.14 -10.71
N GLY A 300 -11.29 18.85 -10.12
CA GLY A 300 -11.17 19.39 -8.78
C GLY A 300 -12.30 19.00 -7.84
N LEU A 301 -11.94 18.68 -6.60
CA LEU A 301 -12.87 18.49 -5.47
C LEU A 301 -12.62 19.56 -4.41
N SER A 302 -13.71 20.12 -3.89
CA SER A 302 -13.65 21.03 -2.74
C SER A 302 -13.68 20.19 -1.46
N LEU A 303 -12.54 20.08 -0.78
CA LEU A 303 -12.35 19.25 0.41
C LEU A 303 -11.82 20.09 1.57
N SER A 304 -12.15 19.72 2.81
CA SER A 304 -11.47 20.30 3.97
C SER A 304 -10.12 19.59 4.21
N PRO A 305 -9.15 20.23 4.90
CA PRO A 305 -7.76 19.78 4.92
C PRO A 305 -7.55 18.30 5.29
N THR A 306 -8.33 17.78 6.23
CA THR A 306 -8.28 16.36 6.60
C THR A 306 -8.66 15.42 5.45
N TYR A 307 -9.74 15.71 4.73
CA TYR A 307 -10.22 14.83 3.65
C TYR A 307 -9.45 15.02 2.36
N ASP A 308 -8.95 16.24 2.11
CA ASP A 308 -7.94 16.50 1.08
C ASP A 308 -6.74 15.59 1.29
N ARG A 309 -6.16 15.58 2.50
CA ARG A 309 -5.04 14.69 2.83
C ARG A 309 -5.37 13.21 2.67
N LEU A 310 -6.59 12.78 3.02
CA LEU A 310 -7.00 11.39 2.85
C LEU A 310 -7.11 11.00 1.37
N PHE A 311 -7.63 11.90 0.54
CA PHE A 311 -7.84 11.68 -0.88
C PHE A 311 -6.52 11.77 -1.66
N ASP A 312 -5.75 12.84 -1.49
CA ASP A 312 -4.44 13.05 -2.13
C ASP A 312 -3.41 11.97 -1.80
N GLN A 313 -3.55 11.28 -0.66
CA GLN A 313 -2.71 10.15 -0.27
C GLN A 313 -3.29 8.79 -0.65
N GLY A 314 -4.45 8.75 -1.30
CA GLY A 314 -5.06 7.52 -1.77
C GLY A 314 -5.69 6.65 -0.69
N TYR A 315 -5.98 7.18 0.50
CA TYR A 315 -6.70 6.45 1.55
C TYR A 315 -8.20 6.36 1.26
N ILE A 316 -8.74 7.30 0.49
CA ILE A 316 -10.13 7.30 0.03
C ILE A 316 -10.20 7.60 -1.46
N THR A 317 -11.25 7.13 -2.11
CA THR A 317 -11.60 7.50 -3.48
C THR A 317 -13.11 7.44 -3.66
N PHE A 318 -13.59 7.61 -4.90
CA PHE A 318 -15.01 7.57 -5.21
C PHE A 318 -15.31 6.68 -6.41
N SER A 319 -16.47 6.01 -6.36
CA SER A 319 -17.05 5.33 -7.52
C SER A 319 -17.56 6.35 -8.54
N ASP A 320 -17.86 5.90 -9.76
CA ASP A 320 -18.51 6.74 -10.79
C ASP A 320 -19.93 7.17 -10.37
N SER A 321 -20.59 6.42 -9.49
CA SER A 321 -21.89 6.80 -8.92
C SER A 321 -21.77 7.83 -7.78
N GLY A 322 -20.55 8.18 -7.36
CA GLY A 322 -20.26 9.12 -6.28
C GLY A 322 -20.21 8.50 -4.89
N GLU A 323 -20.17 7.18 -4.77
CA GLU A 323 -20.03 6.47 -3.49
C GLU A 323 -18.61 6.61 -2.96
N LEU A 324 -18.49 6.92 -1.67
CA LEU A 324 -17.20 6.94 -0.98
C LEU A 324 -16.67 5.51 -0.86
N ILE A 325 -15.43 5.32 -1.29
CA ILE A 325 -14.69 4.07 -1.13
C ILE A 325 -13.52 4.36 -0.22
N CYS A 326 -13.49 3.66 0.92
CA CYS A 326 -12.43 3.78 1.90
C CYS A 326 -11.45 2.62 1.75
N GLY A 327 -10.16 2.94 1.71
CA GLY A 327 -9.11 1.94 1.73
C GLY A 327 -9.01 1.21 3.07
N THR A 328 -8.09 0.27 3.11
CA THR A 328 -7.84 -0.70 4.19
C THR A 328 -6.52 -0.42 4.91
N GLN A 329 -5.82 0.66 4.53
CA GLN A 329 -4.55 1.07 5.13
C GLN A 329 -4.73 1.77 6.48
N LEU A 330 -5.89 2.38 6.71
CA LEU A 330 -6.22 2.96 8.02
C LEU A 330 -6.94 1.94 8.88
N SER A 331 -6.57 1.90 10.16
CA SER A 331 -7.23 1.04 11.14
C SER A 331 -8.69 1.44 11.37
N ALA A 332 -9.52 0.50 11.81
CA ALA A 332 -10.89 0.79 12.23
C ALA A 332 -10.96 1.90 13.30
N TYR A 333 -10.00 1.93 14.23
CA TYR A 333 -9.88 3.00 15.22
C TYR A 333 -9.63 4.36 14.58
N THR A 334 -8.79 4.43 13.55
CA THR A 334 -8.50 5.68 12.83
C THR A 334 -9.73 6.16 12.08
N TRP A 335 -10.45 5.26 11.39
CA TRP A 335 -11.71 5.59 10.73
C TRP A 335 -12.78 6.10 11.68
N ASP A 336 -12.92 5.49 12.86
CA ASP A 336 -13.78 5.96 13.95
C ASP A 336 -13.44 7.40 14.36
N LYS A 337 -12.15 7.72 14.58
CA LYS A 337 -11.73 9.08 14.93
C LYS A 337 -11.92 10.11 13.81
N LEU A 338 -11.96 9.65 12.56
CA LEU A 338 -12.30 10.49 11.41
C LEU A 338 -13.82 10.65 11.22
N ASN A 339 -14.64 9.95 12.01
CA ASN A 339 -16.10 9.85 11.85
C ASN A 339 -16.51 9.39 10.44
N ILE A 340 -15.73 8.48 9.85
CA ILE A 340 -16.04 7.87 8.55
C ILE A 340 -16.35 6.40 8.81
N ASN A 341 -17.56 5.96 8.46
CA ASN A 341 -17.87 4.54 8.41
C ASN A 341 -17.48 3.99 7.02
N PRO A 342 -16.41 3.20 6.91
CA PRO A 342 -15.95 2.69 5.63
C PRO A 342 -16.89 1.63 5.01
N ALA A 343 -17.76 0.99 5.80
CA ALA A 343 -18.72 0.00 5.32
C ALA A 343 -20.01 0.63 4.74
N ALA A 344 -20.31 1.89 5.09
CA ALA A 344 -21.57 2.53 4.75
C ALA A 344 -21.73 2.88 3.25
N LYS A 345 -20.65 2.87 2.45
CA LYS A 345 -20.61 3.25 1.01
C LYS A 345 -21.45 4.51 0.71
N ASN A 346 -21.33 5.53 1.55
CA ASN A 346 -22.16 6.73 1.48
C ASN A 346 -21.99 7.44 0.13
N LYS A 347 -23.11 7.74 -0.54
CA LYS A 347 -23.12 8.56 -1.76
C LYS A 347 -22.82 10.01 -1.43
N MET A 348 -21.65 10.47 -1.83
CA MET A 348 -21.16 11.82 -1.60
C MET A 348 -21.61 12.76 -2.72
N ARG A 349 -21.81 14.02 -2.34
CA ARG A 349 -22.20 15.08 -3.29
C ARG A 349 -20.98 15.60 -4.04
N ILE A 350 -20.38 14.74 -4.86
CA ILE A 350 -19.24 15.07 -5.73
C ILE A 350 -19.62 15.27 -7.20
N PHE A 351 -20.93 15.22 -7.51
CA PHE A 351 -21.56 15.42 -8.82
C PHE A 351 -20.80 14.77 -10.00
N PRO A 352 -21.11 13.52 -10.37
CA PRO A 352 -20.55 12.90 -11.57
C PRO A 352 -21.16 13.57 -12.82
N GLU A 353 -20.46 14.58 -13.32
CA GLU A 353 -20.78 15.32 -14.55
C GLU A 353 -19.52 15.42 -15.43
N ASN A 354 -19.06 14.28 -15.99
CA ASN A 354 -17.83 14.15 -16.79
C ASN A 354 -16.52 14.15 -15.98
N ARG A 355 -16.57 13.79 -14.69
CA ARG A 355 -15.39 13.63 -13.81
C ARG A 355 -14.88 12.19 -13.78
N GLU A 356 -15.61 11.25 -14.37
CA GLU A 356 -15.40 9.81 -14.28
C GLU A 356 -14.00 9.42 -14.77
N TYR A 357 -13.50 10.06 -15.83
CA TYR A 357 -12.16 9.76 -16.34
C TYR A 357 -11.03 10.22 -15.40
N TYR A 358 -11.22 11.32 -14.67
CA TYR A 358 -10.27 11.73 -13.64
C TYR A 358 -10.34 10.80 -12.43
N LEU A 359 -11.55 10.44 -12.00
CA LEU A 359 -11.75 9.48 -10.91
C LEU A 359 -11.17 8.11 -11.28
N ASP A 360 -11.31 7.67 -12.53
CA ASP A 360 -10.68 6.46 -13.04
C ASP A 360 -9.16 6.51 -12.92
N TYR A 361 -8.54 7.63 -13.30
CA TYR A 361 -7.11 7.85 -13.07
C TYR A 361 -6.76 7.76 -11.58
N HIS A 362 -7.50 8.44 -10.72
CA HIS A 362 -7.26 8.42 -9.28
C HIS A 362 -7.37 7.00 -8.71
N ARG A 363 -8.38 6.23 -9.08
CA ARG A 363 -8.57 4.84 -8.63
C ARG A 363 -7.43 3.92 -9.07
N LYS A 364 -6.88 4.12 -10.26
CA LYS A 364 -5.80 3.28 -10.82
C LYS A 364 -4.41 3.66 -10.32
N HIS A 365 -4.17 4.95 -10.07
CA HIS A 365 -2.80 5.47 -9.90
C HIS A 365 -2.57 6.22 -8.59
N VAL A 366 -3.61 6.57 -7.84
CA VAL A 366 -3.48 7.31 -6.56
C VAL A 366 -4.02 6.48 -5.40
N PHE A 367 -5.17 5.84 -5.57
CA PHE A 367 -5.78 5.00 -4.55
C PHE A 367 -4.91 3.77 -4.24
N LEU A 368 -4.65 3.56 -2.94
CA LEU A 368 -3.66 2.57 -2.49
C LEU A 368 -4.14 1.13 -2.66
N ASP A 369 -5.45 0.89 -2.59
CA ASP A 369 -6.05 -0.44 -2.70
C ASP A 369 -6.62 -0.72 -4.10
N GLU A 370 -6.95 -1.97 -4.37
CA GLU A 370 -7.66 -2.36 -5.58
C GLU A 370 -9.16 -2.17 -5.40
N ILE A 371 -9.77 -1.37 -6.27
CA ILE A 371 -11.19 -1.03 -6.12
C ILE A 371 -12.10 -2.24 -6.33
N THR A 372 -11.70 -3.17 -7.21
CA THR A 372 -12.44 -4.40 -7.51
C THR A 372 -12.57 -5.30 -6.28
N ASP A 373 -11.65 -5.18 -5.34
CA ASP A 373 -11.67 -5.97 -4.12
C ASP A 373 -12.62 -5.37 -3.08
N LEU A 374 -12.97 -4.08 -3.18
CA LEU A 374 -13.78 -3.35 -2.19
C LEU A 374 -15.22 -3.06 -2.64
N ILE A 375 -15.48 -3.13 -3.95
CA ILE A 375 -16.83 -2.99 -4.52
C ILE A 375 -17.49 -4.35 -4.54
#